data_AF-A0A8H2WP67-F1
#
_entry.id   AF-A0A8H2WP67-F1
#
_cell.length_a   1.000
_cell.length_b   1.000
_cell.length_c   1.000
_cell.angle_alpha   90.00
_cell.angle_beta   90.00
_cell.angle_gamma   90.00
#
_symmetry.space_group_name_H-M   'P 1'
#
loop_
_entity.id
_entity.type
_entity.pdbx_description
1 polymer ?
#
loop_
_entity_poly.entity_id
_entity_poly.type
_entity_poly.pdbx_seq_one_letter_code
_entity_poly.pdbx_strand_id
1 'polypeptide(L)'
;MMNNWLNARAVTQFDGLQERQARLLLQRLSTVTNNTQPFEHVRKEFFFTMASSIFQLAYGYILKDTQDQFFVDSQRAFHNATVAGMQTNFLVNIFPMLSYIPDWFPGTGWKRTAREWGAHQVVAKTAPYEWMKARV
;
A
#
# COMPACT_ATOMS: atom_id res chain seq x y z
N MET A 1 0.57 -15.65 12.20
CA MET A 1 1.27 -16.11 10.99
C MET A 1 2.49 -15.24 10.64
N MET A 2 2.42 -13.90 10.67
CA MET A 2 3.60 -13.02 10.39
C MET A 2 4.83 -13.26 11.27
N ASN A 3 4.67 -13.61 12.55
CA ASN A 3 5.78 -13.74 13.50
C ASN A 3 6.81 -14.83 13.13
N ASN A 4 6.39 -15.87 12.40
CA ASN A 4 7.29 -16.96 11.99
C ASN A 4 8.22 -16.55 10.84
N TRP A 5 7.83 -15.54 10.06
CA TRP A 5 8.57 -15.07 8.88
C TRP A 5 9.33 -13.77 9.13
N LEU A 6 8.86 -12.93 10.07
CA LEU A 6 9.42 -11.61 10.35
C LEU A 6 10.19 -11.52 11.69
N ASN A 7 10.56 -12.66 12.30
CA ASN A 7 11.44 -12.66 13.46
C ASN A 7 12.91 -12.46 13.05
N ALA A 8 13.76 -12.07 14.01
CA ALA A 8 15.17 -11.73 13.79
C ALA A 8 15.98 -12.84 13.09
N ARG A 9 15.59 -14.11 13.23
CA ARG A 9 16.28 -15.24 12.58
C ARG A 9 15.75 -15.49 11.16
N ALA A 10 14.44 -15.40 10.97
CA ALA A 10 13.81 -15.64 9.68
C ALA A 10 14.03 -14.47 8.70
N VAL A 11 14.22 -13.24 9.19
CA VAL A 11 14.36 -12.06 8.33
C VAL A 11 15.64 -12.09 7.48
N THR A 12 16.71 -12.74 7.95
CA THR A 12 18.00 -12.81 7.23
C THR A 12 17.91 -13.54 5.89
N GLN A 13 16.91 -14.41 5.73
CA GLN A 13 16.63 -15.05 4.43
C GLN A 13 16.21 -14.04 3.35
N PHE A 14 15.82 -12.82 3.75
CA PHE A 14 15.40 -11.75 2.86
C PHE A 14 16.50 -10.70 2.62
N ASP A 15 17.69 -10.85 3.20
CA ASP A 15 18.78 -9.85 3.08
C ASP A 15 19.16 -9.62 1.61
N GLY A 16 19.33 -10.69 0.84
CA GLY A 16 19.64 -10.57 -0.59
C GLY A 16 18.55 -9.89 -1.41
N LEU A 17 17.28 -10.04 -1.01
CA LEU A 17 16.17 -9.32 -1.61
C LEU A 17 16.23 -7.83 -1.27
N GLN A 18 16.41 -7.50 0.02
CA GLN A 18 16.49 -6.11 0.48
C GLN A 18 17.69 -5.39 -0.16
N GLU A 19 18.84 -6.04 -0.24
CA GLU A 19 20.03 -5.49 -0.89
C GLU A 19 19.78 -5.20 -2.38
N ARG A 20 19.15 -6.14 -3.10
CA ARG A 20 18.77 -5.92 -4.51
C ARG A 20 17.83 -4.73 -4.66
N GLN A 21 16.81 -4.63 -3.82
CA GLN A 21 15.84 -3.52 -3.86
C GLN A 21 16.50 -2.18 -3.49
N ALA A 22 17.42 -2.17 -2.53
CA ALA A 22 18.21 -0.98 -2.19
C ALA A 22 19.11 -0.52 -3.36
N ARG A 23 19.80 -1.45 -4.04
CA ARG A 23 20.60 -1.14 -5.23
C ARG A 23 19.74 -0.54 -6.35
N LEU A 24 18.57 -1.12 -6.62
CA LEU A 24 17.62 -0.59 -7.61
C LEU A 24 17.08 0.79 -7.23
N LEU A 25 16.78 1.02 -5.95
CA LEU A 25 16.37 2.33 -5.46
C LEU A 25 17.46 3.36 -5.69
N LEU A 26 18.72 3.08 -5.34
CA LEU A 26 19.84 4.00 -5.56
C LEU A 26 20.03 4.33 -7.05
N GLN A 27 19.88 3.34 -7.93
CA GLN A 27 19.89 3.57 -9.38
C GLN A 27 18.78 4.51 -9.81
N ARG A 28 17.53 4.28 -9.37
CA ARG A 28 16.38 5.14 -9.68
C ARG A 28 16.52 6.54 -9.06
N LEU A 29 17.10 6.66 -7.86
CA LEU A 29 17.35 7.95 -7.22
C LEU A 29 18.44 8.77 -7.90
N SER A 30 19.42 8.13 -8.55
CA SER A 30 20.48 8.83 -9.27
C SER A 30 19.97 9.65 -10.46
N THR A 31 18.79 9.34 -11.00
CA THR A 31 18.18 10.08 -12.12
C THR A 31 17.30 11.26 -11.66
N VAL A 32 17.13 11.45 -10.35
CA VAL A 32 16.20 12.43 -9.76
C VAL A 32 16.76 13.84 -9.71
N THR A 33 18.08 13.99 -9.71
CA THR A 33 18.78 15.28 -9.57
C THR A 33 18.44 16.30 -10.66
N ASN A 34 17.88 15.86 -11.79
CA ASN A 34 17.48 16.74 -12.90
C ASN A 34 15.99 17.10 -12.91
N ASN A 35 15.23 16.78 -11.86
CA ASN A 35 13.78 16.92 -11.85
C ASN A 35 13.30 18.21 -11.17
N THR A 36 12.21 18.80 -11.65
CA THR A 36 11.61 20.04 -11.11
C THR A 36 10.92 19.84 -9.77
N GLN A 37 10.61 18.59 -9.39
CA GLN A 37 9.99 18.22 -8.10
C GLN A 37 10.73 17.03 -7.44
N PRO A 38 11.95 17.24 -6.91
CA PRO A 38 12.79 16.14 -6.41
C PRO A 38 12.14 15.38 -5.25
N PHE A 39 11.46 16.06 -4.33
CA PHE A 39 10.83 15.42 -3.17
C PHE A 39 9.72 14.43 -3.53
N GLU A 40 8.81 14.81 -4.44
CA GLU A 40 7.74 13.92 -4.88
C GLU A 40 8.28 12.71 -5.62
N HIS A 41 9.35 12.90 -6.39
CA HIS A 41 9.99 11.80 -7.10
C HIS A 41 10.69 10.83 -6.13
N VAL A 42 11.47 11.33 -5.16
CA VAL A 42 12.08 10.51 -4.11
C VAL A 42 11.01 9.72 -3.35
N ARG A 43 9.92 10.40 -2.96
CA ARG A 43 8.79 9.77 -2.28
C ARG A 43 8.22 8.63 -3.13
N LYS A 44 7.94 8.87 -4.41
CA LYS A 44 7.40 7.87 -5.34
C LYS A 44 8.31 6.65 -5.47
N GLU A 45 9.61 6.86 -5.66
CA GLU A 45 10.59 5.77 -5.81
C GLU A 45 10.76 4.95 -4.54
N PHE A 46 10.70 5.60 -3.39
CA PHE A 46 10.72 4.93 -2.09
C PHE A 46 9.49 4.03 -1.90
N PHE A 47 8.28 4.55 -2.16
CA PHE A 47 7.04 3.76 -2.10
C PHE A 47 7.05 2.60 -3.11
N PHE A 48 7.55 2.82 -4.32
CA PHE A 48 7.67 1.76 -5.33
C PHE A 48 8.62 0.64 -4.88
N THR A 49 9.76 0.99 -4.26
CA THR A 49 10.73 0.00 -3.76
C THR A 49 10.18 -0.80 -2.58
N MET A 50 9.47 -0.15 -1.65
CA MET A 50 8.78 -0.85 -0.56
C MET A 50 7.72 -1.82 -1.09
N ALA A 51 6.87 -1.35 -2.02
CA ALA A 51 5.86 -2.20 -2.65
C ALA A 51 6.52 -3.38 -3.37
N SER A 52 7.57 -3.15 -4.16
CA SER A 52 8.30 -4.20 -4.88
C SER A 52 8.82 -5.29 -3.94
N SER A 53 9.38 -4.88 -2.80
CA SER A 53 9.83 -5.80 -1.75
C SER A 53 8.68 -6.64 -1.19
N ILE A 54 7.58 -6.00 -0.82
CA ILE A 54 6.41 -6.69 -0.23
C ILE A 54 5.77 -7.64 -1.24
N PHE A 55 5.58 -7.22 -2.49
CA PHE A 55 4.97 -8.04 -3.54
C PHE A 55 5.83 -9.28 -3.85
N GLN A 56 7.15 -9.10 -3.90
CA GLN A 56 8.07 -10.20 -4.13
C GLN A 56 8.12 -11.17 -2.95
N LEU A 57 8.05 -10.66 -1.71
CA LEU A 57 8.01 -11.48 -0.50
C LEU A 57 6.70 -12.25 -0.33
N ALA A 58 5.57 -11.56 -0.50
CA ALA A 58 4.26 -12.11 -0.15
C ALA A 58 3.65 -12.97 -1.27
N TYR A 59 3.89 -12.61 -2.53
CA TYR A 59 3.23 -13.23 -3.68
C TYR A 59 4.23 -13.80 -4.70
N GLY A 60 5.53 -13.59 -4.53
CA GLY A 60 6.53 -13.90 -5.57
C GLY A 60 6.39 -13.01 -6.81
N TYR A 61 5.64 -11.90 -6.73
CA TYR A 61 5.35 -11.02 -7.86
C TYR A 61 6.43 -9.94 -7.99
N ILE A 62 6.96 -9.76 -9.20
CA ILE A 62 7.92 -8.69 -9.53
C ILE A 62 7.13 -7.56 -10.19
N LEU A 63 7.00 -6.42 -9.49
CA LEU A 63 6.40 -5.21 -10.05
C LEU A 63 7.20 -4.74 -11.27
N LYS A 64 6.49 -4.42 -12.37
CA LYS A 64 7.12 -4.01 -13.62
C LYS A 64 7.62 -2.57 -13.58
N ASP A 65 6.72 -1.67 -13.20
CA ASP A 65 6.95 -0.23 -13.16
C ASP A 65 5.90 0.45 -12.29
N THR A 66 5.96 1.79 -12.19
CA THR A 66 5.04 2.57 -11.36
C THR A 66 3.60 2.65 -11.90
N GLN A 67 3.32 2.07 -13.07
CA GLN A 67 1.99 1.92 -13.67
C GLN A 67 1.46 0.47 -13.57
N ASP A 68 2.23 -0.44 -12.96
CA ASP A 68 1.74 -1.79 -12.67
C ASP A 68 0.46 -1.71 -11.85
N GLN A 69 -0.61 -2.40 -12.31
CA GLN A 69 -1.93 -2.31 -11.73
C GLN A 69 -1.92 -2.68 -10.23
N PHE A 70 -1.14 -3.69 -9.84
CA PHE A 70 -1.05 -4.09 -8.44
C PHE A 70 -0.36 -3.04 -7.58
N PHE A 71 0.61 -2.31 -8.13
CA PHE A 71 1.22 -1.17 -7.46
C PHE A 71 0.23 -0.02 -7.31
N VAL A 72 -0.46 0.37 -8.39
CA VAL A 72 -1.42 1.48 -8.38
C VAL A 72 -2.57 1.20 -7.39
N ASP A 73 -3.13 0.00 -7.42
CA ASP A 73 -4.20 -0.40 -6.50
C ASP A 73 -3.70 -0.44 -5.05
N SER A 74 -2.50 -0.94 -4.81
CA SER A 74 -1.91 -0.92 -3.46
C SER A 74 -1.64 0.49 -2.95
N GLN A 75 -1.12 1.38 -3.82
CA GLN A 75 -0.84 2.76 -3.48
C GLN A 75 -2.14 3.51 -3.15
N ARG A 76 -3.19 3.35 -3.95
CA ARG A 76 -4.51 3.94 -3.70
C ARG A 76 -5.14 3.37 -2.43
N ALA A 77 -5.05 2.06 -2.21
CA ALA A 77 -5.57 1.43 -1.00
C ALA A 77 -4.84 1.93 0.27
N PHE A 78 -3.51 2.06 0.20
CA PHE A 78 -2.70 2.61 1.29
C PHE A 78 -3.04 4.08 1.57
N HIS A 79 -3.21 4.89 0.52
CA HIS A 79 -3.63 6.28 0.66
C HIS A 79 -5.00 6.39 1.34
N ASN A 80 -6.00 5.64 0.85
CA ASN A 80 -7.34 5.62 1.44
C ASN A 80 -7.32 5.18 2.90
N ALA A 81 -6.54 4.13 3.23
CA ALA A 81 -6.39 3.66 4.60
C ALA A 81 -5.73 4.72 5.51
N THR A 82 -4.72 5.43 4.99
CA THR A 82 -4.05 6.53 5.72
C THR A 82 -5.03 7.66 6.00
N VAL A 83 -5.80 8.09 4.99
CA VAL A 83 -6.81 9.14 5.13
C VAL A 83 -7.91 8.71 6.10
N ALA A 84 -8.37 7.45 6.04
CA ALA A 84 -9.37 6.91 6.96
C ALA A 84 -8.88 6.80 8.41
N GLY A 85 -7.60 6.43 8.60
CA GLY A 85 -7.00 6.26 9.93
C GLY A 85 -6.65 7.56 10.64
N MET A 86 -6.54 8.68 9.91
CA MET A 86 -6.35 10.00 10.52
C MET A 86 -7.61 10.45 11.25
N GLN A 87 -7.49 10.68 12.56
CA GLN A 87 -8.61 11.02 13.43
C GLN A 87 -9.38 12.28 12.99
N THR A 88 -8.69 13.26 12.42
CA THR A 88 -9.27 14.55 12.00
C THR A 88 -10.07 14.48 10.71
N ASN A 89 -9.93 13.43 9.90
CA ASN A 89 -10.53 13.38 8.57
C ASN A 89 -12.02 13.01 8.60
N PHE A 90 -12.47 12.32 9.64
CA PHE A 90 -13.86 11.91 9.79
C PHE A 90 -14.32 12.05 11.24
N LEU A 91 -15.43 12.76 11.47
CA LEU A 91 -15.96 12.96 12.82
C LEU A 91 -16.27 11.65 13.55
N VAL A 92 -16.60 10.57 12.83
CA VAL A 92 -16.84 9.25 13.41
C VAL A 92 -15.60 8.67 14.10
N ASN A 93 -14.40 9.09 13.69
CA ASN A 93 -13.14 8.68 14.33
C ASN A 93 -12.97 9.31 15.72
N ILE A 94 -13.58 10.48 15.95
CA ILE A 94 -13.56 11.21 17.24
C ILE A 94 -14.78 10.82 18.09
N PHE A 95 -15.94 10.68 17.45
CA PHE A 95 -17.22 10.36 18.08
C PHE A 95 -17.77 9.04 17.53
N PRO A 96 -17.41 7.88 18.11
CA PRO A 96 -17.81 6.57 17.61
C PRO A 96 -19.33 6.36 17.52
N MET A 97 -20.12 7.08 18.34
CA MET A 97 -21.58 7.06 18.29
C MET A 97 -22.16 7.43 16.93
N LEU A 98 -21.44 8.23 16.12
CA LEU A 98 -21.87 8.60 14.77
C LEU A 98 -21.96 7.40 13.81
N SER A 99 -21.33 6.27 14.15
CA SER A 99 -21.42 5.03 13.35
C SER A 99 -22.85 4.47 13.27
N TYR A 100 -23.67 4.68 14.31
CA TYR A 100 -25.04 4.17 14.40
C TYR A 100 -26.09 5.00 13.65
N ILE A 101 -25.72 6.20 13.16
CA ILE A 101 -26.65 7.09 12.47
C ILE A 101 -27.06 6.48 11.12
N PRO A 102 -28.35 6.43 10.74
CA PRO A 102 -28.77 5.90 9.44
C PRO A 102 -28.18 6.63 8.23
N ASP A 103 -28.06 5.94 7.09
CA ASP A 103 -27.46 6.48 5.86
C ASP A 103 -28.21 7.66 5.24
N TRP A 104 -29.51 7.80 5.54
CA TRP A 104 -30.32 8.91 5.04
C TRP A 104 -30.04 10.23 5.76
N PHE A 105 -29.39 10.18 6.93
CA PHE A 105 -29.15 11.37 7.74
C PHE A 105 -28.11 12.29 7.08
N PRO A 106 -28.34 13.61 7.05
CA PRO A 106 -27.40 14.55 6.42
C PRO A 106 -26.02 14.49 7.09
N GLY A 107 -24.95 14.63 6.29
CA GLY A 107 -23.57 14.58 6.78
C GLY A 107 -22.98 13.18 6.93
N THR A 108 -23.70 12.12 6.57
CA THR A 108 -23.20 10.72 6.59
C THR A 108 -22.48 10.28 5.31
N GLY A 109 -22.10 11.23 4.43
CA GLY A 109 -21.42 10.91 3.15
C GLY A 109 -20.13 10.09 3.30
N TRP A 110 -19.47 10.19 4.45
CA TRP A 110 -18.31 9.37 4.82
C TRP A 110 -18.61 7.87 4.83
N LYS A 111 -19.86 7.44 5.06
CA LYS A 111 -20.26 6.03 5.02
C LYS A 111 -20.13 5.43 3.62
N ARG A 112 -20.50 6.20 2.60
CA ARG A 112 -20.31 5.81 1.20
C ARG A 112 -18.83 5.68 0.87
N THR A 113 -18.03 6.69 1.24
CA THR A 113 -16.58 6.68 1.07
C THR A 113 -15.94 5.47 1.76
N ALA A 114 -16.34 5.16 3.00
CA ALA A 114 -15.84 3.99 3.73
C ALA A 114 -16.16 2.66 3.02
N ARG A 115 -17.35 2.51 2.44
CA ARG A 115 -17.70 1.31 1.65
C ARG A 115 -16.87 1.19 0.38
N GLU A 116 -16.75 2.28 -0.38
CA GLU A 116 -15.98 2.32 -1.61
C GLU A 116 -14.50 1.99 -1.33
N TRP A 117 -13.93 2.60 -0.29
CA TRP A 117 -12.54 2.37 0.10
C TRP A 117 -12.34 0.97 0.67
N GLY A 118 -13.31 0.45 1.43
CA GLY A 118 -13.30 -0.94 1.91
C GLY A 118 -13.31 -1.94 0.76
N ALA A 119 -14.20 -1.76 -0.22
CA ALA A 119 -14.25 -2.60 -1.42
C ALA A 119 -12.93 -2.55 -2.20
N HIS A 120 -12.38 -1.34 -2.40
CA HIS A 120 -11.10 -1.16 -3.06
C HIS A 120 -9.94 -1.84 -2.29
N GLN A 121 -9.93 -1.75 -0.96
CA GLN A 121 -8.92 -2.40 -0.13
C GLN A 121 -9.00 -3.93 -0.24
N VAL A 122 -10.20 -4.49 -0.33
CA VAL A 122 -10.38 -5.93 -0.56
C VAL A 122 -9.76 -6.31 -1.90
N VAL A 123 -10.11 -5.62 -2.99
CA VAL A 123 -9.57 -5.88 -4.34
C VAL A 123 -8.04 -5.81 -4.36
N ALA A 124 -7.44 -4.77 -3.78
CA ALA A 124 -6.00 -4.58 -3.75
C ALA A 124 -5.26 -5.72 -3.01
N LYS A 125 -5.91 -6.38 -2.04
CA LYS A 125 -5.34 -7.53 -1.32
C LYS A 125 -5.60 -8.85 -2.04
N THR A 126 -6.81 -9.04 -2.58
CA THR A 126 -7.22 -10.33 -3.16
C THR A 126 -6.64 -10.53 -4.56
N ALA A 127 -6.51 -9.48 -5.38
CA ALA A 127 -6.05 -9.64 -6.75
C ALA A 127 -4.62 -10.21 -6.87
N PRO A 128 -3.62 -9.75 -6.10
CA PRO A 128 -2.28 -10.36 -6.10
C PRO A 128 -2.28 -11.79 -5.55
N TYR A 129 -3.14 -12.06 -4.56
CA TYR A 129 -3.29 -13.40 -3.97
C TYR A 129 -3.89 -14.40 -4.97
N GLU A 130 -4.96 -14.03 -5.67
CA GLU A 130 -5.58 -14.88 -6.68
C GLU A 130 -4.63 -15.09 -7.88
N TRP A 131 -3.85 -14.07 -8.27
CA TRP A 131 -2.80 -14.23 -9.27
C TRP A 131 -1.75 -15.27 -8.86
N MET A 132 -1.30 -15.23 -7.60
CA MET A 132 -0.35 -16.20 -7.06
C MET A 132 -0.96 -17.60 -7.04
N LYS A 133 -2.21 -17.72 -6.57
CA LYS A 133 -2.93 -18.99 -6.47
C LYS A 133 -3.15 -19.65 -7.82
N ALA A 134 -3.44 -18.88 -8.87
CA ALA A 134 -3.61 -19.40 -10.23
C ALA A 134 -2.33 -19.97 -10.86
N ARG A 135 -1.18 -19.80 -10.21
CA ARG A 135 0.14 -20.22 -10.69
C ARG A 135 0.68 -21.47 -9.98
N VAL A 136 -0.07 -21.97 -8.99
CA VAL A 136 0.18 -23.22 -8.24
C VAL A 136 -0.81 -24.27 -8.71
#